data_AF-A0A743SST8-F1
#
_entry.id   AF-A0A743SST8-F1
#
_cell.length_a   1.000
_cell.length_b   1.000
_cell.length_c   1.000
_cell.angle_alpha   90.00
_cell.angle_beta   90.00
_cell.angle_gamma   90.00
#
_symmetry.space_group_name_H-M   'P 1'
#
loop_
_entity.id
_entity.type
_entity.pdbx_description
1 polymer ?
#
loop_
_entity_poly.entity_id
_entity_poly.type
_entity_poly.pdbx_seq_one_letter_code
_entity_poly.pdbx_strand_id
1 'polypeptide(L)'
;ADRAQPGDVLICCFGTSVANHAAIYCGNGELLHHVPEQLSKRERYSEKWERRTHSIWRCRAWRDSACTGILNDLEAASISA
;
A
#
# COMPACT_ATOMS: atom_id res chain seq x y z
N ALA A 1 -8.68 -5.46 -9.96
CA ALA A 1 -7.84 -4.27 -10.20
C ALA A 1 -8.63 -2.96 -10.40
N ASP A 2 -9.89 -2.95 -10.88
CA ASP A 2 -10.63 -1.72 -11.22
C ASP A 2 -11.23 -0.88 -10.05
N ARG A 3 -10.88 -1.14 -8.79
CA ARG A 3 -11.50 -0.45 -7.63
C ARG A 3 -10.60 0.47 -6.83
N ALA A 4 -9.30 0.18 -6.77
CA ALA A 4 -8.35 0.94 -5.98
C ALA A 4 -7.84 2.15 -6.77
N GLN A 5 -7.84 3.32 -6.13
CA GLN A 5 -7.28 4.57 -6.65
C GLN A 5 -6.01 4.92 -5.87
N PRO A 6 -5.02 5.58 -6.50
CA PRO A 6 -3.83 6.03 -5.78
C PRO A 6 -4.20 6.78 -4.49
N GLY A 7 -3.56 6.41 -3.38
CA GLY A 7 -3.86 6.93 -2.04
C GLY A 7 -4.93 6.15 -1.26
N ASP A 8 -5.64 5.21 -1.88
CA ASP A 8 -6.55 4.33 -1.15
C ASP A 8 -5.79 3.45 -0.17
N VAL A 9 -6.37 3.27 1.02
CA VAL A 9 -5.86 2.35 2.05
C VAL A 9 -6.61 1.03 1.95
N LEU A 10 -5.89 -0.04 1.62
CA LEU A 10 -6.40 -1.40 1.65
C LEU A 10 -6.24 -1.94 3.06
N ILE A 11 -7.35 -2.31 3.68
CA ILE A 11 -7.38 -3.05 4.94
C ILE A 11 -7.52 -4.54 4.60
N CYS A 12 -6.63 -5.36 5.12
CA CYS A 12 -6.50 -6.77 4.78
C CYS A 12 -6.54 -7.69 6.01
N CYS A 13 -6.96 -8.93 5.80
CA CYS A 13 -6.90 -10.00 6.78
C CYS A 13 -5.77 -10.98 6.43
N PHE A 14 -4.65 -10.93 7.16
CA PHE A 14 -3.53 -11.85 6.98
C PHE A 14 -3.52 -12.92 8.09
N GLY A 15 -3.66 -14.19 7.70
CA GLY A 15 -3.58 -15.34 8.62
C GLY A 15 -4.74 -15.45 9.62
N THR A 16 -5.71 -14.55 9.56
CA THR A 16 -6.90 -14.51 10.44
C THR A 16 -8.11 -14.03 9.64
N SER A 17 -9.31 -14.11 10.23
CA SER A 17 -10.54 -13.53 9.65
C SER A 17 -10.74 -12.06 9.99
N VAL A 18 -9.91 -11.49 10.86
CA VAL A 18 -10.04 -10.09 11.31
C VAL A 18 -9.06 -9.17 10.58
N ALA A 19 -9.50 -7.94 10.33
CA ALA A 19 -8.67 -6.92 9.72
C ALA A 19 -7.46 -6.62 10.61
N ASN A 20 -6.26 -6.80 10.06
CA ASN A 20 -5.01 -6.69 10.84
C ASN A 20 -3.83 -6.08 10.07
N HIS A 21 -4.00 -5.80 8.79
CA HIS A 21 -2.93 -5.26 7.95
C HIS A 21 -3.44 -4.10 7.10
N ALA A 22 -2.62 -3.08 6.92
CA ALA A 22 -2.92 -1.94 6.06
C ALA A 22 -1.83 -1.76 4.99
N ALA A 23 -2.27 -1.41 3.78
CA ALA A 23 -1.40 -1.07 2.65
C ALA A 23 -1.95 0.16 1.93
N ILE A 24 -1.10 0.99 1.35
CA ILE A 24 -1.48 2.12 0.51
C ILE A 24 -1.32 1.70 -0.95
N TYR A 25 -2.34 1.92 -1.76
CA TYR A 25 -2.21 1.76 -3.21
C TYR A 25 -1.52 2.96 -3.82
N CYS A 26 -0.36 2.74 -4.45
CA CYS A 26 0.46 3.80 -5.03
C CYS A 26 0.09 4.10 -6.49
N GLY A 27 -0.86 3.36 -7.07
CA GLY A 27 -1.10 3.35 -8.52
C GLY A 27 -0.26 2.30 -9.23
N ASN A 28 -0.49 2.14 -10.54
CA ASN A 28 0.26 1.21 -11.42
C ASN A 28 0.35 -0.25 -10.93
N GLY A 29 -0.62 -0.71 -10.13
CA GLY A 29 -0.58 -2.04 -9.56
C GLY A 29 0.45 -2.21 -8.44
N GLU A 30 0.87 -1.14 -7.77
CA GLU A 30 1.80 -1.20 -6.63
C GLU A 30 1.13 -0.86 -5.29
N LEU A 31 1.50 -1.61 -4.27
CA LEU A 31 1.15 -1.37 -2.87
C LEU A 31 2.40 -1.01 -2.08
N LEU A 32 2.30 0.01 -1.24
CA LEU A 32 3.26 0.27 -0.18
C LEU A 32 2.71 -0.25 1.15
N HIS A 33 3.51 -1.03 1.87
CA HIS A 33 3.14 -1.49 3.19
C HIS A 33 4.36 -1.79 4.06
N HIS A 34 4.14 -1.86 5.37
CA HIS A 34 5.14 -2.35 6.30
C HIS A 34 5.34 -3.86 6.13
N VAL A 35 6.56 -4.33 6.40
CA VAL A 35 6.90 -5.75 6.44
C VAL A 35 7.45 -6.06 7.83
N PRO A 36 7.06 -7.18 8.46
CA PRO A 36 7.62 -7.55 9.75
C PRO A 36 9.15 -7.53 9.73
N GLU A 37 9.73 -6.85 10.73
CA GLU A 37 11.19 -6.77 10.96
C GLU A 37 11.99 -6.13 9.82
N GLN A 38 11.32 -5.41 8.91
CA GLN A 38 11.91 -4.81 7.73
C GLN A 38 11.36 -3.40 7.51
N LEU A 39 12.08 -2.62 6.69
CA LEU A 39 11.55 -1.35 6.20
C LEU A 39 10.31 -1.59 5.33
N SER A 40 9.51 -0.54 5.15
CA SER A 40 8.38 -0.59 4.24
C SER A 40 8.85 -0.90 2.81
N LYS A 41 8.05 -1.65 2.06
CA LYS A 41 8.38 -2.03 0.68
C LYS A 41 7.24 -1.76 -0.29
N ARG A 42 7.60 -1.62 -1.56
CA ARG A 42 6.67 -1.70 -2.68
C ARG A 42 6.50 -3.16 -3.10
N GLU A 43 5.25 -3.62 -3.19
CA GLU A 43 4.90 -4.95 -3.66
C GLU A 43 3.78 -4.86 -4.72
N ARG A 44 3.80 -5.76 -5.70
CA ARG A 44 2.75 -5.84 -6.71
C ARG A 44 1.39 -6.15 -6.07
N TYR A 45 0.38 -5.36 -6.42
CA TYR A 45 -1.02 -5.62 -6.12
C TYR A 45 -1.52 -6.82 -6.93
N SER A 46 -1.41 -8.00 -6.33
CA SER A 46 -1.78 -9.27 -6.95
C SER A 46 -3.16 -9.74 -6.50
N GLU A 47 -3.70 -10.75 -7.18
CA GLU A 47 -4.97 -11.38 -6.80
C GLU A 47 -4.95 -11.92 -5.36
N LYS A 48 -3.77 -12.34 -4.85
CA LYS A 48 -3.60 -12.74 -3.45
C LYS A 48 -3.91 -11.59 -2.48
N TRP A 49 -3.52 -10.37 -2.83
CA TRP A 49 -3.86 -9.16 -2.07
C TRP A 49 -5.34 -8.82 -2.21
N GLU A 50 -5.90 -8.92 -3.41
CA GLU A 50 -7.34 -8.70 -3.65
C GLU A 50 -8.19 -9.64 -2.78
N ARG A 51 -7.89 -10.94 -2.76
CA ARG A 51 -8.60 -11.93 -1.94
C ARG A 51 -8.47 -11.71 -0.43
N ARG A 52 -7.41 -11.03 0.01
CA ARG A 52 -7.18 -10.69 1.43
C ARG A 52 -7.75 -9.34 1.82
N THR A 53 -8.20 -8.55 0.84
CA THR A 53 -8.73 -7.20 1.09
C THR A 53 -10.09 -7.32 1.75
N HIS A 54 -10.19 -6.85 2.98
CA HIS A 54 -11.43 -6.74 3.73
C HIS A 54 -12.22 -5.49 3.28
N SER A 55 -11.55 -4.35 3.19
CA SER A 55 -12.17 -3.09 2.81
C SER A 55 -11.17 -2.11 2.22
N ILE A 56 -11.65 -1.17 1.41
CA ILE A 56 -10.86 -0.08 0.83
C ILE A 56 -11.36 1.24 1.41
N TRP A 57 -10.45 2.01 1.99
CA TRP A 57 -10.76 3.28 2.64
C TRP A 57 -10.16 4.42 1.83
N ARG A 58 -11.00 5.40 1.46
CA ARG A 58 -10.61 6.52 0.63
C ARG A 58 -10.62 7.82 1.43
N CYS A 59 -9.45 8.47 1.53
CA CYS A 59 -9.33 9.79 2.12
C CYS A 59 -9.63 10.87 1.06
N ARG A 60 -10.69 11.67 1.27
CA ARG A 60 -11.08 12.73 0.31
C ARG A 60 -10.08 13.88 0.23
N ALA A 61 -9.27 14.08 1.26
CA ALA A 61 -8.25 15.12 1.30
C ALA A 61 -6.93 14.67 0.63
N TRP A 62 -6.89 13.45 0.07
CA TRP A 62 -5.73 12.94 -0.64
C TRP A 62 -5.32 13.86 -1.80
N ARG A 63 -4.01 13.93 -2.04
CA ARG A 63 -3.39 14.67 -3.16
C ARG A 63 -2.27 13.83 -3.75
N ASP A 64 -2.10 13.87 -5.05
CA ASP A 64 -1.06 13.09 -5.75
C ASP A 64 0.35 13.36 -5.21
N SER A 65 0.62 14.58 -4.76
CA SER A 65 1.90 14.97 -4.15
C SER A 65 2.24 14.19 -2.88
N ALA A 66 1.25 13.61 -2.19
CA ALA A 66 1.49 12.80 -1.00
C ALA A 66 2.20 11.47 -1.34
N CYS A 67 1.91 10.88 -2.50
CA CYS A 67 2.67 9.72 -2.99
C CYS A 67 4.09 10.12 -3.40
N THR A 68 4.28 11.29 -4.01
CA THR A 68 5.61 11.77 -4.43
C THR A 68 6.58 11.84 -3.27
N GLY A 69 6.18 12.42 -2.13
CA GLY A 69 7.05 12.49 -0.94
C GLY A 69 7.51 11.11 -0.48
N ILE A 70 6.57 10.18 -0.33
CA ILE A 70 6.85 8.82 0.11
C ILE A 70 7.78 8.07 -0.87
N LEU A 71 7.55 8.23 -2.18
CA LEU A 71 8.39 7.58 -3.20
C LEU A 71 9.81 8.14 -3.22
N ASN A 72 9.97 9.47 -3.04
CA ASN A 72 11.28 10.09 -2.94
C ASN A 72 12.06 9.59 -1.72
N ASP A 73 11.40 9.45 -0.57
CA ASP A 73 12.04 8.93 0.65
C ASP A 73 12.52 7.48 0.47
N LEU A 74 11.72 6.64 -0.21
CA LEU A 74 12.08 5.26 -0.53
C LEU A 74 13.26 5.19 -1.52
N GLU A 75 13.27 6.04 -2.54
CA GLU A 75 14.36 6.13 -3.50
C GLU A 75 15.66 6.57 -2.81
N ALA A 76 15.60 7.62 -1.98
CA ALA A 76 16.75 8.10 -1.22
C ALA A 76 17.34 7.02 -0.28
N ALA A 77 16.48 6.25 0.38
CA ALA A 77 16.91 5.13 1.21
C ALA A 77 17.59 4.01 0.39
N SER A 78 17.13 3.75 -0.84
CA SER A 78 17.72 2.74 -1.73
C SER A 78 19.09 3.12 -2.29
N ILE A 79 19.38 4.42 -2.41
CA ILE A 79 20.69 4.93 -2.87
C ILE A 79 21.73 4.86 -1.76
N SER A 80 21.29 4.84 -0.50
CA SER A 80 22.16 4.90 0.68
C SER A 80 22.46 3.54 1.30
N ALA A 81 21.92 2.45 0.75
CA ALA A 81 22.10 1.06 1.19
C ALA A 81 23.08 0.32 0.27
#